data_AF-A0A1S2LCU6-F1
#
_entry.id   AF-A0A1S2LCU6-F1
#
_cell.length_a   1.000
_cell.length_b   1.000
_cell.length_c   1.000
_cell.angle_alpha   90.00
_cell.angle_beta   90.00
_cell.angle_gamma   90.00
#
_symmetry.space_group_name_H-M   'P 1'
#
loop_
_entity.id
_entity.type
_entity.pdbx_description
1 polymer ?
#
loop_
_entity_poly.entity_id
_entity_poly.type
_entity_poly.pdbx_seq_one_letter_code
_entity_poly.pdbx_strand_id
1 'polypeptide(L)' 'MVNVNFYEKEELILSQLLKNVPEEGAGVKIKGRKGKIIGVERTGRNSVNVQVELIAKNAEDSKKR' A
#
# COMPACT_ATOMS: atom_id res chain seq x y z
N MET A 1 1.15 -7.97 -16.56
CA MET A 1 0.47 -6.88 -15.83
C MET A 1 -0.17 -7.48 -14.59
N VAL A 2 0.03 -6.86 -13.43
CA VAL A 2 -0.41 -7.33 -12.11
C VAL A 2 -1.30 -6.25 -11.50
N ASN A 3 -2.45 -6.64 -10.96
CA ASN A 3 -3.30 -5.75 -10.21
C ASN A 3 -2.75 -5.56 -8.80
N VAL A 4 -2.37 -4.34 -8.46
CA VAL A 4 -1.74 -4.01 -7.18
C VAL A 4 -2.70 -3.16 -6.35
N ASN A 5 -3.13 -3.74 -5.24
CA ASN A 5 -4.05 -3.13 -4.28
C ASN A 5 -3.25 -2.63 -3.08
N PHE A 6 -3.17 -1.32 -2.90
CA PHE A 6 -2.49 -0.69 -1.78
C PHE A 6 -3.44 -0.50 -0.61
N TYR A 7 -3.08 -1.07 0.55
CA TYR A 7 -3.83 -1.02 1.78
C TYR A 7 -3.10 -0.21 2.85
N GLU A 8 -3.80 0.66 3.55
CA GLU A 8 -3.33 1.36 4.74
C GLU A 8 -4.29 1.06 5.90
N LYS A 9 -3.80 0.51 7.01
CA LYS A 9 -4.63 0.13 8.18
C LYS A 9 -5.94 -0.59 7.78
N GLU A 10 -5.82 -1.57 6.88
CA GLU A 10 -6.94 -2.38 6.34
C GLU A 10 -7.87 -1.67 5.33
N GLU A 11 -7.66 -0.37 5.07
CA GLU A 11 -8.39 0.38 4.04
C GLU A 11 -7.69 0.29 2.67
N LEU A 12 -8.43 -0.04 1.60
CA LEU A 12 -7.93 0.01 0.24
C LEU A 12 -7.84 1.47 -0.23
N ILE A 13 -6.63 2.04 -0.26
CA ILE A 13 -6.41 3.45 -0.61
C ILE A 13 -6.15 3.68 -2.10
N LEU A 14 -5.63 2.67 -2.82
CA LEU A 14 -5.36 2.73 -4.25
C LEU A 14 -5.38 1.31 -4.83
N SER A 15 -5.99 1.13 -5.99
CA SER A 15 -5.85 -0.09 -6.79
C SER A 15 -5.39 0.31 -8.19
N GLN A 16 -4.31 -0.30 -8.67
CA GLN A 16 -3.74 0.02 -9.97
C GLN A 16 -3.10 -1.20 -10.63
N LEU A 17 -3.29 -1.31 -11.93
CA LEU A 17 -2.60 -2.29 -12.75
C LEU A 17 -1.15 -1.83 -13.02
N LEU A 18 -0.17 -2.55 -12.47
CA LEU A 18 1.25 -2.28 -12.63
C LEU A 18 1.92 -3.32 -13.53
N LYS A 19 3.03 -2.94 -14.17
CA LYS A 19 3.86 -3.88 -14.92
C LYS A 19 4.66 -4.79 -13.99
N ASN A 20 5.11 -4.24 -12.86
CA ASN A 20 5.95 -4.89 -11.87
C ASN A 20 5.28 -4.85 -10.49
N VAL A 21 5.57 -5.86 -9.67
CA VAL A 21 5.17 -5.89 -8.27
C VAL A 21 6.10 -4.97 -7.49
N PRO A 22 5.58 -4.09 -6.62
CA PRO A 22 6.44 -3.23 -5.84
C PRO A 22 7.12 -4.02 -4.70
N GLU A 23 8.30 -3.55 -4.27
CA GLU A 23 9.15 -4.26 -3.31
C GLU A 23 8.90 -3.77 -1.87
N GLU A 24 9.03 -4.68 -0.91
CA GLU A 24 8.99 -4.33 0.51
C GLU A 24 10.11 -3.35 0.87
N GLY A 25 9.75 -2.30 1.61
CA GLY A 25 10.69 -1.24 1.98
C GLY A 25 10.86 -0.13 0.96
N ALA A 26 10.35 -0.28 -0.27
CA ALA A 26 10.43 0.77 -1.28
C ALA A 26 9.54 1.98 -0.89
N GLY A 27 10.04 3.18 -1.22
CA GLY A 27 9.29 4.42 -1.05
C GLY A 27 8.24 4.56 -2.14
N VAL A 28 7.00 4.89 -1.74
CA VAL A 28 5.87 5.05 -2.65
C VAL A 28 5.23 6.42 -2.47
N LYS A 29 4.61 6.95 -3.53
CA LYS A 29 3.80 8.15 -3.45
C LYS A 29 2.38 7.84 -3.91
N ILE A 30 1.43 7.79 -2.97
CA ILE A 30 0.04 7.44 -3.24
C ILE A 30 -0.83 8.68 -3.00
N LYS A 31 -1.62 9.08 -4.01
CA LYS A 31 -2.52 10.25 -3.94
C LYS A 31 -1.83 11.51 -3.39
N GLY A 32 -0.61 11.78 -3.83
CA GLY A 32 0.17 12.95 -3.40
C GLY A 32 0.91 12.80 -2.06
N ARG A 33 0.60 11.76 -1.26
CA ARG A 33 1.23 11.46 0.03
C ARG A 33 2.44 10.56 -0.16
N LYS A 34 3.54 10.85 0.53
CA LYS A 34 4.71 9.95 0.58
C LYS A 34 4.42 8.83 1.58
N GLY A 35 4.91 7.65 1.30
CA GLY A 35 4.80 6.50 2.19
C GLY A 35 5.87 5.46 1.89
N LYS A 36 5.79 4.35 2.61
CA LYS A 36 6.69 3.21 2.48
C LYS A 36 5.87 1.94 2.40
N ILE A 37 6.33 0.99 1.59
CA ILE A 37 5.74 -0.34 1.56
C ILE A 37 6.26 -1.12 2.77
N ILE A 38 5.32 -1.64 3.57
CA ILE A 38 5.61 -2.40 4.79
C ILE A 38 5.34 -3.89 4.64
N GLY A 39 4.59 -4.29 3.60
CA GLY A 39 4.28 -5.69 3.35
C GLY A 39 3.77 -5.91 1.94
N VAL A 40 4.11 -7.06 1.34
CA VAL A 40 3.60 -7.46 0.03
C VAL A 40 3.04 -8.89 0.11
N GLU A 41 1.74 -9.03 -0.16
CA GLU A 41 1.03 -10.30 -0.11
C GLU A 41 0.43 -10.65 -1.47
N ARG A 42 0.71 -11.85 -1.98
CA ARG A 42 0.09 -12.35 -3.21
C ARG A 42 -1.25 -13.00 -2.89
N THR A 43 -2.34 -12.34 -3.27
CA THR A 43 -3.72 -12.81 -3.02
C THR A 43 -4.35 -13.56 -4.21
N GLY A 44 -3.69 -13.57 -5.37
CA GLY A 44 -4.15 -14.33 -6.53
C GLY A 44 -3.08 -14.54 -7.59
N ARG A 45 -3.48 -15.06 -8.76
CA ARG A 45 -2.55 -15.30 -9.89
C ARG A 45 -1.98 -14.00 -10.47
N ASN A 46 -2.80 -12.96 -10.53
CA ASN A 46 -2.45 -11.65 -11.09
C ASN A 46 -2.80 -10.49 -10.14
N SER A 47 -3.04 -10.77 -8.86
CA SER A 47 -3.41 -9.77 -7.87
C SER A 47 -2.46 -9.81 -6.68
N VAL A 48 -2.04 -8.63 -6.24
CA VAL A 48 -1.13 -8.44 -5.11
C VAL A 48 -1.71 -7.37 -4.20
N ASN A 49 -1.79 -7.68 -2.92
CA ASN A 49 -2.13 -6.74 -1.87
C ASN A 49 -0.82 -6.22 -1.26
N VAL A 50 -0.70 -4.90 -1.17
CA VAL A 50 0.50 -4.23 -0.70
C VAL A 50 0.11 -3.37 0.48
N GLN A 51 0.65 -3.68 1.65
CA GLN A 51 0.50 -2.84 2.82
C GLN A 51 1.47 -1.66 2.74
N VAL A 52 0.94 -0.47 2.95
CA VAL A 52 1.70 0.77 2.93
C VAL A 52 1.42 1.57 4.18
N GLU A 53 2.46 2.28 4.62
CA GLU A 53 2.37 3.26 5.68
C GLU A 53 2.61 4.64 5.06
N LEU A 54 1.58 5.49 5.01
CA LEU A 54 1.73 6.85 4.53
C LEU A 54 2.21 7.75 5.66
N ILE A 55 3.13 8.64 5.32
CA ILE A 55 3.58 9.70 6.19
C ILE A 55 2.50 10.78 6.17
N ALA A 56 1.50 10.65 7.04
CA ALA A 56 0.55 11.72 7.29
C ALA A 56 1.30 12.92 7.85
N LYS A 57 0.94 14.13 7.40
CA LYS A 57 1.51 15.37 7.93
C LYS A 57 1.04 15.70 9.36
N ASN A 58 0.21 14.86 9.97
CA ASN A 58 -0.14 14.77 11.39
C ASN A 58 -1.32 13.79 11.51
N ALA A 59 -1.17 12.71 12.28
CA ALA A 59 -2.25 12.02 13.02
C ALA A 59 -1.69 10.73 13.65
N GLU A 60 -1.22 10.86 14.90
CA GLU A 60 -1.51 9.84 15.90
C GLU A 60 -3.03 9.69 15.96
N ASP A 61 -3.62 8.67 15.32
CA ASP A 61 -4.97 8.24 15.69
C ASP A 61 -5.29 6.82 15.21
N SER A 62 -6.13 6.17 16.01
CA SER A 62 -6.80 4.90 15.76
C SER A 62 -5.95 3.63 15.92
N LYS A 63 -5.43 3.41 17.14
CA LYS A 63 -5.36 2.07 17.73
C LYS A 63 -6.39 2.02 18.86
N LYS A 64 -7.66 1.86 18.48
CA LYS A 64 -8.78 1.70 19.42
C LYS A 64 -8.79 0.23 19.88
N ARG A 65 -8.48 -0.02 21.15
CA ARG A 65 -8.92 -1.20 21.90
C ARG A 65 -9.61 -0.71 23.16
#